data_AF-A0AA40AZ46-F1
#
_entry.id   AF-A0AA40AZ46-F1
#
_cell.length_a   1.000
_cell.length_b   1.000
_cell.length_c   1.000
_cell.angle_alpha   90.00
_cell.angle_beta   90.00
_cell.angle_gamma   90.00
#
_symmetry.space_group_name_H-M   'P 1'
#
loop_
_entity.id
_entity.type
_entity.pdbx_description
1 polymer ?
#
loop_
_entity_poly.entity_id
_entity_poly.type
_entity_poly.pdbx_seq_one_letter_code
_entity_poly.pdbx_strand_id
1 'polypeptide(L)'
;MNPFDAGSSEYDGEGGEYKKHSASHFASTGDWLFLSDAYQKWHSSSNQGLLWIRGDLDSISSADLWLHLQQATISMPRVYCVVDALDEMDRTKDLEPFLQSVAEFASWRSAKAKVAVTSRPVTYIEIPLRTARVFHLRLEESEVDVDIATFV
;
A
#
# COMPACT_ATOMS: atom_id res chain seq x y z
N MET A 1 2.15 -31.12 -24.57
CA MET A 1 2.50 -31.44 -23.17
C MET A 1 2.76 -30.10 -22.49
N ASN A 2 1.86 -29.68 -21.59
CA ASN A 2 1.80 -28.34 -21.02
C ASN A 2 2.41 -28.40 -19.61
N PRO A 3 3.38 -27.54 -19.23
CA PRO A 3 4.07 -27.63 -17.94
C PRO A 3 3.24 -27.13 -16.73
N PHE A 4 1.91 -27.01 -16.86
CA PHE A 4 1.03 -26.45 -15.83
C PHE A 4 0.08 -27.48 -15.17
N ASP A 5 0.29 -28.78 -15.38
CA ASP A 5 -0.46 -29.86 -14.70
C ASP A 5 0.22 -30.34 -13.40
N ALA A 6 0.73 -29.42 -12.57
CA ALA A 6 1.18 -29.78 -11.22
C ALA A 6 0.95 -28.65 -10.21
N GLY A 7 0.18 -28.95 -9.16
CA GLY A 7 0.24 -28.24 -7.87
C GLY A 7 -1.01 -27.47 -7.46
N SER A 8 -2.12 -28.16 -7.22
CA SER A 8 -3.22 -27.66 -6.40
C SER A 8 -2.82 -27.58 -4.91
N SER A 9 -2.94 -26.38 -4.35
CA SER A 9 -3.20 -26.01 -2.94
C SER A 9 -2.43 -26.73 -1.82
N GLU A 10 -1.19 -26.33 -1.55
CA GLU A 10 -0.63 -26.45 -0.18
C GLU A 10 -0.97 -25.23 0.70
N TYR A 11 -1.33 -24.10 0.10
CA TYR A 11 -1.58 -22.84 0.83
C TYR A 11 -2.97 -22.74 1.49
N ASP A 12 -3.98 -23.41 0.92
CA ASP A 12 -5.37 -23.41 1.42
C ASP A 12 -5.73 -24.62 2.30
N GLY A 13 -4.78 -25.56 2.49
CA GLY A 13 -4.97 -26.74 3.34
C GLY A 13 -5.17 -26.37 4.82
N GLU A 14 -5.69 -27.29 5.63
CA GLU A 14 -5.92 -27.06 7.07
C GLU A 14 -4.66 -26.68 7.88
N GLY A 15 -3.47 -26.87 7.33
CA GLY A 15 -2.19 -26.40 7.87
C GLY A 15 -1.46 -25.32 7.04
N GLY A 16 -2.15 -24.71 6.07
CA GLY A 16 -1.59 -23.71 5.16
C GLY A 16 -1.14 -22.44 5.88
N GLU A 17 -0.11 -21.77 5.35
CA GLU A 17 0.50 -20.61 6.00
C GLU A 17 -0.50 -19.47 6.25
N TYR A 18 -1.49 -19.30 5.38
CA TYR A 18 -2.58 -18.34 5.59
C TYR A 18 -3.31 -18.55 6.93
N LYS A 19 -3.66 -19.80 7.28
CA LYS A 19 -4.30 -20.10 8.57
C LYS A 19 -3.34 -19.85 9.75
N LYS A 20 -2.04 -20.06 9.57
CA LYS A 20 -1.03 -19.75 10.60
C LYS A 20 -0.92 -18.23 10.82
N HIS A 21 -0.80 -17.43 9.76
CA HIS A 21 -0.73 -15.96 9.87
C HIS A 21 -2.04 -15.34 10.41
N SER A 22 -3.19 -15.86 9.98
CA SER A 22 -4.49 -15.45 10.52
C SER A 22 -4.67 -15.85 11.98
N ALA A 23 -4.12 -17.00 12.42
CA ALA A 23 -4.13 -17.41 13.82
C ALA A 23 -3.11 -16.62 14.67
N SER A 24 -2.06 -16.08 14.05
CA SER A 24 -1.10 -15.16 14.69
C SER A 24 -1.63 -13.72 14.84
N HIS A 25 -2.76 -13.38 14.23
CA HIS A 25 -3.43 -12.10 14.43
C HIS A 25 -4.02 -12.06 15.85
N PHE A 26 -3.28 -11.46 16.79
CA PHE A 26 -3.78 -11.25 18.15
C PHE A 26 -4.95 -10.26 18.11
N ALA A 27 -6.06 -10.61 18.76
CA ALA A 27 -7.30 -9.81 18.76
C ALA A 27 -7.14 -8.37 19.29
N SER A 28 -6.00 -8.05 19.90
CA SER A 28 -5.62 -6.74 20.43
C SER A 28 -4.63 -5.96 19.56
N THR A 29 -4.34 -6.42 18.35
CA THR A 29 -3.44 -5.71 17.43
C THR A 29 -4.05 -4.37 17.05
N GLY A 30 -3.38 -3.28 17.40
CA GLY A 30 -3.87 -1.91 17.20
C GLY A 30 -4.52 -1.28 18.44
N ASP A 31 -4.93 -2.07 19.44
CA ASP A 31 -5.50 -1.55 20.70
C ASP A 31 -4.51 -0.65 21.44
N TRP A 32 -3.22 -0.94 21.31
CA TRP A 32 -2.14 -0.14 21.89
C TRP A 32 -2.25 1.34 21.53
N LEU A 33 -2.76 1.69 20.36
CA LEU A 33 -2.94 3.07 19.94
C LEU A 33 -4.00 3.74 20.82
N PHE A 34 -5.19 3.14 20.94
CA PHE A 34 -6.30 3.66 21.73
C PHE A 34 -6.01 3.63 23.24
N LEU A 35 -5.21 2.66 23.68
CA LEU A 35 -4.77 2.54 25.08
C LEU A 35 -3.60 3.46 25.41
N SER A 36 -2.95 4.08 24.41
CA SER A 36 -1.80 4.94 24.66
C SER A 36 -2.21 6.25 25.35
N ASP A 37 -1.40 6.68 26.31
CA ASP A 37 -1.55 7.98 26.96
C ASP A 37 -1.51 9.13 25.95
N ALA A 38 -0.71 8.99 24.88
CA ALA A 38 -0.60 9.98 23.83
C ALA A 38 -1.94 10.17 23.10
N TYR A 39 -2.58 9.07 22.71
CA TYR A 39 -3.91 9.10 22.08
C TYR A 39 -4.97 9.67 23.03
N GLN A 40 -5.01 9.22 24.29
CA GLN A 40 -6.02 9.68 25.25
C GLN A 40 -5.88 11.18 25.56
N LYS A 41 -4.65 11.69 25.69
CA LYS A 41 -4.39 13.12 25.89
C LYS A 41 -4.73 13.95 24.67
N TRP A 42 -4.35 13.49 23.48
CA TRP A 42 -4.71 14.16 22.23
C TRP A 42 -6.24 14.20 22.05
N HIS A 43 -6.92 13.06 22.19
CA HIS A 43 -8.36 12.92 22.00
C HIS A 43 -9.19 13.77 22.99
N SER A 44 -8.71 13.95 24.23
CA SER A 44 -9.41 14.77 25.25
C SER A 44 -9.00 16.25 25.26
N SER A 45 -7.99 16.64 24.48
CA SER A 45 -7.48 18.00 24.44
C SER A 45 -8.26 18.87 23.45
N SER A 46 -8.65 20.07 23.87
CA SER A 46 -9.22 21.08 22.97
C SER A 46 -8.16 21.86 22.19
N ASN A 47 -6.87 21.74 22.57
CA ASN A 47 -5.80 22.62 22.12
C ASN A 47 -4.71 21.90 21.31
N GLN A 48 -4.79 20.57 21.15
CA GLN A 48 -3.80 19.77 20.42
C GLN A 48 -4.51 18.99 19.30
N GLY A 49 -4.49 19.54 18.09
CA GLY A 49 -5.18 18.93 16.94
C GLY A 49 -4.40 17.83 16.22
N LEU A 50 -3.09 17.70 16.45
CA LEU A 50 -2.23 16.76 15.73
C LEU A 50 -1.74 15.62 16.63
N LEU A 51 -2.01 14.37 16.21
CA LEU A 51 -1.39 13.17 16.76
C LEU A 51 -0.42 12.60 15.74
N TRP A 52 0.87 12.69 16.02
CA TRP A 52 1.89 12.11 15.14
C TRP A 52 2.24 10.69 15.57
N ILE A 53 1.73 9.71 14.82
CA ILE A 53 2.04 8.29 15.02
C ILE A 53 3.24 7.97 14.11
N ARG A 54 4.34 7.49 14.71
CA ARG A 54 5.53 7.05 13.99
C ARG A 54 5.82 5.59 14.28
N GLY A 55 6.19 4.86 13.24
CA GLY A 55 6.80 3.54 13.33
C GLY A 55 8.16 3.60 12.66
N ASP A 56 9.08 2.79 13.17
CA ASP A 56 10.32 2.52 12.46
C ASP A 56 10.04 1.40 11.44
N LEU A 57 10.39 1.64 10.18
CA LEU A 57 10.27 0.64 9.12
C LEU A 57 11.52 -0.25 9.05
N ASP A 58 12.59 0.06 9.82
CA ASP A 58 13.86 -0.68 9.82
C ASP A 58 13.69 -2.17 10.18
N SER A 59 12.56 -2.56 10.79
CA SER A 59 12.29 -3.95 11.13
C SER A 59 11.70 -4.80 9.99
N ILE A 60 11.24 -4.20 8.89
CA ILE A 60 10.62 -4.92 7.77
C ILE A 60 11.31 -4.58 6.45
N SER A 61 11.81 -5.59 5.75
CA SER A 61 12.34 -5.37 4.40
C SER A 61 11.20 -5.02 3.43
N SER A 62 11.49 -4.30 2.35
CA SER A 62 10.49 -4.05 1.30
C SER A 62 9.89 -5.35 0.75
N ALA A 63 10.71 -6.41 0.63
CA ALA A 63 10.25 -7.72 0.20
C ALA A 63 9.24 -8.34 1.18
N ASP A 64 9.51 -8.25 2.49
CA ASP A 64 8.60 -8.73 3.52
C ASP A 64 7.30 -7.90 3.53
N LEU A 65 7.38 -6.57 3.41
CA LEU A 65 6.21 -5.71 3.32
C LEU A 65 5.29 -6.14 2.16
N TRP A 66 5.86 -6.40 0.99
CA TRP A 66 5.10 -6.85 -0.17
C TRP A 66 4.47 -8.22 0.02
N LEU A 67 5.20 -9.15 0.65
CA LEU A 67 4.65 -10.47 0.98
C LEU A 67 3.43 -10.32 1.92
N HIS A 68 3.54 -9.52 2.98
CA HIS A 68 2.44 -9.28 3.92
C HIS A 68 1.23 -8.61 3.22
N LEU A 69 1.48 -7.64 2.33
CA LEU A 69 0.42 -7.00 1.54
C LEU A 69 -0.28 -8.02 0.62
N GLN A 70 0.48 -8.81 -0.11
CA GLN A 70 -0.06 -9.87 -0.98
C GLN A 70 -0.89 -10.86 -0.16
N GLN A 71 -0.38 -11.34 0.98
CA GLN A 71 -1.10 -12.25 1.88
C GLN A 71 -2.40 -11.64 2.41
N ALA A 72 -2.38 -10.37 2.84
CA ALA A 72 -3.57 -9.68 3.30
C ALA A 72 -4.63 -9.55 2.20
N THR A 73 -4.22 -9.40 0.94
CA THR A 73 -5.17 -9.28 -0.18
C THR A 73 -5.85 -10.59 -0.57
N ILE A 74 -5.30 -11.76 -0.21
CA ILE A 74 -5.90 -13.06 -0.54
C ILE A 74 -7.28 -13.22 0.13
N SER A 75 -7.38 -12.80 1.40
CA SER A 75 -8.59 -12.92 2.21
C SER A 75 -9.63 -11.82 1.96
N MET A 76 -9.21 -10.70 1.37
CA MET A 76 -10.09 -9.57 1.12
C MET A 76 -10.84 -9.73 -0.21
N PRO A 77 -12.15 -9.44 -0.26
CA PRO A 77 -12.92 -9.51 -1.51
C PRO A 77 -12.51 -8.43 -2.51
N ARG A 78 -12.00 -7.29 -2.03
CA ARG A 78 -11.50 -6.17 -2.82
C ARG A 78 -10.52 -5.33 -2.01
N VAL A 79 -9.47 -4.83 -2.65
CA VAL A 79 -8.43 -4.01 -2.04
C VAL A 79 -8.19 -2.78 -2.93
N TYR A 80 -8.11 -1.61 -2.30
CA TYR A 80 -7.69 -0.37 -2.95
C TYR A 80 -6.42 0.10 -2.27
N CYS A 81 -5.33 0.15 -3.01
CA CYS A 81 -4.06 0.72 -2.55
C CYS A 81 -3.95 2.13 -3.13
N VAL A 82 -3.77 3.13 -2.28
CA VAL A 82 -3.55 4.50 -2.69
C VAL A 82 -2.11 4.84 -2.34
N VAL A 83 -1.33 5.19 -3.35
CA VAL A 83 0.03 5.69 -3.22
C VAL A 83 -0.02 7.19 -3.48
N ASP A 84 0.07 7.98 -2.42
CA ASP A 84 -0.02 9.42 -2.52
C ASP A 84 1.36 10.08 -2.65
N ALA A 85 1.43 11.17 -3.40
CA ALA A 85 2.61 12.02 -3.57
C ALA A 85 3.90 11.25 -3.89
N LEU A 86 3.83 10.31 -4.84
CA LEU A 86 4.93 9.41 -5.18
C LEU A 86 6.22 10.16 -5.57
N ASP A 87 6.12 11.38 -6.09
CA ASP A 87 7.29 12.21 -6.43
C ASP A 87 8.10 12.70 -5.23
N GLU A 88 7.53 12.68 -4.03
CA GLU A 88 8.18 13.06 -2.77
C GLU A 88 9.00 11.90 -2.15
N MET A 89 8.97 10.71 -2.74
CA MET A 89 9.89 9.63 -2.34
C MET A 89 11.35 10.01 -2.61
N ASP A 90 12.21 9.72 -1.64
CA ASP A 90 13.65 9.90 -1.79
C ASP A 90 14.15 9.17 -3.05
N ARG A 91 14.92 9.89 -3.87
CA ARG A 91 15.50 9.38 -5.12
C ARG A 91 16.72 8.50 -4.86
N THR A 92 16.54 7.54 -3.96
CA THR A 92 17.51 6.52 -3.63
C THR A 92 17.49 5.43 -4.72
N LYS A 93 18.48 4.54 -4.66
CA LYS A 93 18.56 3.34 -5.49
C LYS A 93 17.36 2.39 -5.32
N ASP A 94 16.54 2.60 -4.29
CA ASP A 94 15.43 1.71 -3.93
C ASP A 94 14.09 2.16 -4.56
N LEU A 95 14.04 3.35 -5.19
CA LEU A 95 12.84 3.86 -5.87
C LEU A 95 12.41 2.98 -7.04
N GLU A 96 13.33 2.64 -7.96
CA GLU A 96 13.02 1.79 -9.12
C GLU A 96 12.50 0.40 -8.71
N PRO A 97 13.17 -0.34 -7.79
CA PRO A 97 12.61 -1.58 -7.23
C PRO A 97 11.21 -1.40 -6.63
N PHE A 98 10.97 -0.30 -5.91
CA PHE A 98 9.65 -0.01 -5.34
C PHE A 98 8.58 0.19 -6.41
N LEU A 99 8.85 0.99 -7.44
CA LEU A 99 7.92 1.23 -8.56
C LEU A 99 7.56 -0.07 -9.29
N GLN A 100 8.55 -0.93 -9.50
CA GLN A 100 8.35 -2.25 -10.08
C GLN A 100 7.41 -3.12 -9.22
N SER A 101 7.61 -3.15 -7.89
CA SER A 101 6.73 -3.89 -6.98
C SER A 101 5.29 -3.35 -6.97
N VAL A 102 5.10 -2.04 -7.04
CA VAL A 102 3.76 -1.42 -7.17
C VAL A 102 3.08 -1.88 -8.46
N ALA A 103 3.79 -1.89 -9.58
CA ALA A 103 3.26 -2.35 -10.86
C ALA A 103 2.93 -3.85 -10.87
N GLU A 104 3.78 -4.67 -10.25
CA GLU A 104 3.54 -6.11 -10.06
C GLU A 104 2.31 -6.37 -9.19
N PHE A 105 2.16 -5.63 -8.09
CA PHE A 105 0.98 -5.69 -7.24
C PHE A 105 -0.29 -5.25 -7.99
N ALA A 106 -0.24 -4.19 -8.79
CA ALA A 106 -1.36 -3.73 -9.60
C ALA A 106 -1.76 -4.71 -10.72
N SER A 107 -0.79 -5.43 -11.28
CA SER A 107 -1.01 -6.45 -12.31
C SER A 107 -1.32 -7.83 -11.74
N TRP A 108 -1.26 -7.98 -10.42
CA TRP A 108 -1.55 -9.24 -9.73
C TRP A 108 -2.97 -9.73 -10.06
N ARG A 109 -3.00 -10.98 -10.54
CA ARG A 109 -4.02 -11.58 -11.41
C ARG A 109 -5.43 -11.76 -10.83
N SER A 110 -5.72 -11.29 -9.62
CA SER A 110 -6.98 -11.61 -8.95
C SER A 110 -8.13 -10.62 -9.22
N ALA A 111 -7.92 -9.51 -9.95
CA ALA A 111 -8.90 -8.42 -10.15
C ALA A 111 -9.47 -7.79 -8.85
N LYS A 112 -9.00 -8.23 -7.68
CA LYS A 112 -9.44 -7.73 -6.37
C LYS A 112 -8.67 -6.48 -5.96
N ALA A 113 -7.40 -6.37 -6.35
CA ALA A 113 -6.56 -5.21 -6.03
C ALA A 113 -6.65 -4.14 -7.13
N LYS A 114 -6.88 -2.90 -6.71
CA LYS A 114 -6.75 -1.70 -7.55
C LYS A 114 -5.75 -0.76 -6.91
N VAL A 115 -4.84 -0.22 -7.72
CA VAL A 115 -3.84 0.74 -7.25
C VAL A 115 -4.14 2.08 -7.89
N ALA A 116 -4.21 3.13 -7.08
CA ALA A 116 -4.27 4.52 -7.51
C ALA A 116 -3.00 5.21 -7.03
N VAL A 117 -2.34 5.94 -7.93
CA VAL A 117 -1.08 6.64 -7.65
C VAL A 117 -1.25 8.11 -7.98
N THR A 118 -0.83 9.00 -7.10
CA THR A 118 -0.72 10.44 -7.36
C THR A 118 0.75 10.85 -7.39
N SER A 119 1.09 11.75 -8.31
CA SER A 119 2.42 12.35 -8.39
C SER A 119 2.40 13.63 -9.23
N ARG A 120 3.41 14.49 -9.07
CA ARG A 120 3.75 15.49 -10.10
C ARG A 120 4.15 14.81 -11.43
N PRO A 121 4.02 15.50 -12.58
CA PRO A 121 4.43 14.98 -13.88
C PRO A 121 5.95 15.03 -14.04
N VAL A 122 6.65 14.06 -13.43
CA VAL A 122 8.12 13.96 -13.45
C VAL A 122 8.58 12.71 -14.20
N THR A 123 9.61 12.87 -15.03
CA THR A 123 10.04 11.84 -15.99
C THR A 123 10.51 10.53 -15.35
N TYR A 124 11.16 10.60 -14.18
CA TYR A 124 11.64 9.43 -13.46
C TYR A 124 10.52 8.55 -12.87
N ILE A 125 9.29 9.07 -12.78
CA ILE A 125 8.10 8.27 -12.41
C ILE A 125 7.32 7.88 -13.65
N GLU A 126 7.17 8.80 -14.61
CA GLU A 126 6.40 8.52 -15.82
C GLU A 126 7.00 7.41 -16.68
N ILE A 127 8.33 7.38 -16.83
CA ILE A 127 8.99 6.41 -17.71
C ILE A 127 8.79 4.97 -17.17
N PRO A 128 9.07 4.66 -15.90
CA PRO A 128 8.81 3.32 -15.35
C PRO A 128 7.33 2.95 -15.41
N LEU A 129 6.42 3.85 -15.01
CA LEU A 129 4.99 3.54 -14.95
C LEU A 129 4.36 3.35 -16.34
N ARG A 130 4.83 4.02 -17.39
CA ARG A 130 4.33 3.80 -18.77
C ARG A 130 4.56 2.38 -19.29
N THR A 131 5.51 1.65 -18.73
CA THR A 131 5.76 0.25 -19.12
C THR A 131 4.75 -0.71 -18.49
N ALA A 132 4.14 -0.32 -17.36
CA ALA A 132 2.99 -1.00 -16.80
C ALA A 132 1.73 -0.63 -17.60
N ARG A 133 0.79 -1.56 -17.79
CA ARG A 133 -0.50 -1.30 -18.45
C ARG A 133 -1.41 -0.47 -17.52
N VAL A 134 -1.07 0.79 -17.30
CA VAL A 134 -1.81 1.72 -16.42
C VAL A 134 -2.71 2.67 -17.21
N PHE A 135 -3.81 3.07 -16.58
CA PHE A 135 -4.60 4.21 -17.01
C PHE A 135 -3.97 5.48 -16.45
N HIS A 136 -3.67 6.42 -17.33
CA HIS A 136 -3.14 7.73 -16.93
C HIS A 136 -4.28 8.74 -16.92
N LEU A 137 -4.52 9.33 -15.76
CA LEU A 137 -5.36 10.52 -15.62
C LEU A 137 -4.43 11.69 -15.27
N ARG A 138 -4.36 12.68 -16.14
CA ARG A 138 -3.71 13.95 -15.83
C ARG A 138 -4.78 14.87 -15.25
N LEU A 139 -4.52 15.43 -14.07
CA LEU A 139 -5.34 16.50 -13.53
C LEU A 139 -5.18 17.70 -14.48
N GLU A 140 -6.28 18.09 -15.12
CA GLU A 140 -6.30 19.22 -16.05
C GLU A 140 -6.30 20.51 -15.23
N GLU A 141 -5.28 21.35 -15.44
CA GLU A 141 -5.08 22.60 -14.68
C GLU A 141 -6.37 23.44 -14.65
N SER A 142 -7.07 23.59 -15.79
CA SER A 142 -8.31 24.38 -15.85
C SER A 142 -9.46 23.83 -14.99
N GLU A 143 -9.48 22.54 -14.71
CA GLU A 143 -10.55 21.88 -13.94
C GLU A 143 -10.19 21.75 -12.45
N VAL A 144 -8.91 21.84 -12.09
CA VAL A 144 -8.41 21.53 -10.73
C VAL A 144 -7.74 22.72 -10.05
N ASP A 145 -7.32 23.75 -10.80
CA ASP A 145 -6.65 24.94 -10.25
C ASP A 145 -7.56 25.73 -9.29
N VAL A 146 -8.87 25.76 -9.57
CA VAL A 146 -9.86 26.43 -8.70
C VAL A 146 -9.91 25.75 -7.33
N ASP A 147 -9.88 24.42 -7.31
CA ASP A 147 -9.89 23.65 -6.07
C ASP A 147 -8.53 23.74 -5.36
N ILE A 148 -7.41 23.62 -6.07
CA ILE A 148 -6.06 23.76 -5.47
C ILE A 148 -5.90 25.12 -4.81
N ALA A 149 -6.27 26.21 -5.50
CA ALA A 149 -6.17 27.57 -4.97
C ALA A 149 -7.07 27.82 -3.75
N THR A 150 -8.06 26.96 -3.53
CA THR A 150 -8.95 27.03 -2.36
C THR A 150 -8.34 26.34 -1.13
N PHE A 151 -7.48 25.33 -1.32
CA PHE A 151 -7.01 24.45 -0.23
C PHE A 151 -5.48 24.47 0.02
N VAL A 152 -4.68 25.13 -0.83
CA VAL A 152 -3.22 25.31 -0.71
C VAL A 152 -2.86 26.79 -0.73
#